data_AF-A0A934YRZ6-F1
#
_entry.id   AF-A0A934YRZ6-F1
#
_cell.length_a   1.000
_cell.length_b   1.000
_cell.length_c   1.000
_cell.angle_alpha   90.00
_cell.angle_beta   90.00
_cell.angle_gamma   90.00
#
_symmetry.space_group_name_H-M   'P 1'
#
loop_
_entity.id
_entity.type
_entity.pdbx_description
1 polymer ?
#
loop_
_entity_poly.entity_id
_entity_poly.type
_entity_poly.pdbx_seq_one_letter_code
_entity_poly.pdbx_strand_id
1 'polypeptide(L)'
;MTTIAFSPEQESQRATQSRRMITFLIVFAIVMFFAGLTSAYVVSRGSAEFWVNFNLPTAFWFSTVFIVGGSLTVHAALMSAKAGKQNLVSQLLMVTLALGIGFSYYQFKGWSQLAAMGNVLSFSNVLQPKGEYGTDYTVMANNSPLVKQGEEYFSQDDVTFSTPLNSDMAEQVNGASQYFYILTGTHFAHAAFGLISLVVMLIMALQKRYTPQNHVGLWAGAVYWHFLGGLWVYLLLFLQFVH
;
A
#
# COMPACT_ATOMS: atom_id res chain seq x y z
N MET A 1 -19.89 -38.93 -32.08
CA MET A 1 -19.58 -37.68 -31.34
C MET A 1 -18.53 -36.93 -32.13
N THR A 2 -18.88 -35.81 -32.76
CA THR A 2 -17.92 -34.97 -33.48
C THR A 2 -17.20 -34.11 -32.44
N THR A 3 -15.92 -34.38 -32.19
CA THR A 3 -15.10 -33.52 -31.34
C THR A 3 -14.89 -32.20 -32.09
N ILE A 4 -15.54 -31.12 -31.64
CA ILE A 4 -15.24 -29.78 -32.15
C ILE A 4 -13.88 -29.40 -31.56
N ALA A 5 -12.81 -29.78 -32.25
CA ALA A 5 -11.46 -29.33 -31.90
C ALA A 5 -11.30 -27.87 -32.34
N PHE A 6 -10.87 -27.02 -31.41
CA PHE A 6 -10.57 -25.62 -31.71
C PHE A 6 -9.34 -25.52 -32.62
N SER A 7 -9.29 -24.50 -33.47
CA SER A 7 -8.05 -24.19 -34.17
C SER A 7 -6.99 -23.66 -33.19
N PRO A 8 -5.69 -23.80 -33.48
CA PRO A 8 -4.63 -23.24 -32.64
C PRO A 8 -4.78 -21.72 -32.38
N GLU A 9 -5.34 -21.00 -33.34
CA GLU A 9 -5.63 -19.56 -33.20
C GLU A 9 -6.77 -19.30 -32.22
N GLN A 10 -7.86 -20.07 -32.32
CA GLN A 10 -8.99 -19.98 -31.39
C GLN A 10 -8.56 -20.34 -29.96
N GLU A 11 -7.67 -21.33 -29.80
CA GLU A 11 -7.12 -21.70 -28.49
C GLU A 11 -6.27 -20.58 -27.88
N SER A 12 -5.38 -19.96 -28.66
CA SER A 12 -4.56 -18.82 -28.23
C SER A 12 -5.39 -17.58 -27.85
N GLN A 13 -6.43 -17.27 -28.61
CA GLN A 13 -7.35 -16.17 -28.32
C GLN A 13 -8.12 -16.42 -27.01
N ARG A 14 -8.64 -17.64 -26.82
CA ARG A 14 -9.33 -18.02 -25.56
C ARG A 14 -8.39 -17.98 -24.36
N ALA A 15 -7.15 -18.46 -24.51
CA ALA A 15 -6.15 -18.38 -23.46
C ALA A 15 -5.83 -16.91 -23.08
N THR A 16 -5.76 -16.03 -24.07
CA THR A 16 -5.57 -14.58 -23.86
C THR A 16 -6.75 -13.95 -23.13
N GLN A 17 -7.98 -14.23 -23.58
CA GLN A 17 -9.20 -13.72 -22.95
C GLN A 17 -9.32 -14.19 -21.49
N SER A 18 -9.06 -15.47 -21.24
CA SER A 18 -9.07 -16.05 -19.89
C SER A 18 -8.06 -15.37 -18.97
N ARG A 19 -6.82 -15.18 -19.42
CA ARG A 19 -5.79 -14.48 -18.65
C ARG A 19 -6.20 -13.05 -18.30
N ARG A 20 -6.76 -12.31 -19.25
CA ARG A 20 -7.26 -10.94 -19.00
C ARG A 20 -8.39 -10.91 -17.98
N MET A 21 -9.35 -11.82 -18.11
CA MET A 21 -10.47 -11.94 -17.19
C MET A 21 -9.98 -12.23 -15.76
N ILE A 22 -9.05 -13.17 -15.60
CA ILE A 22 -8.47 -13.52 -14.30
C ILE A 22 -7.72 -12.31 -13.70
N THR A 23 -6.96 -11.56 -14.50
CA THR A 23 -6.29 -10.34 -14.02
C THR A 23 -7.28 -9.34 -13.45
N PHE A 24 -8.38 -9.05 -14.14
CA PHE A 24 -9.39 -8.12 -13.64
C PHE A 24 -10.14 -8.65 -12.42
N LEU A 25 -10.42 -9.95 -12.35
CA LEU A 25 -11.05 -10.57 -11.19
C LEU A 25 -10.16 -10.44 -9.93
N ILE A 26 -8.85 -10.68 -10.07
CA ILE A 26 -7.89 -10.51 -8.97
C ILE A 26 -7.85 -9.04 -8.54
N VAL A 27 -7.75 -8.10 -9.48
CA VAL A 27 -7.76 -6.66 -9.17
C VAL A 27 -9.03 -6.27 -8.43
N PHE A 28 -10.20 -6.70 -8.91
CA PHE A 28 -11.49 -6.42 -8.28
C PHE A 28 -11.56 -6.98 -6.85
N ALA A 29 -11.10 -8.21 -6.64
CA ALA A 29 -11.06 -8.81 -5.30
C ALA A 29 -10.19 -8.00 -4.33
N ILE A 30 -9.02 -7.52 -4.79
CA ILE A 30 -8.15 -6.67 -3.96
C ILE A 30 -8.82 -5.32 -3.67
N VAL A 31 -9.47 -4.70 -4.66
CA VAL A 31 -10.24 -3.45 -4.43
C VAL A 31 -11.29 -3.64 -3.34
N MET A 32 -12.10 -4.70 -3.42
CA MET A 32 -13.13 -4.99 -2.40
C MET A 32 -12.52 -5.24 -1.01
N PHE A 33 -11.40 -5.96 -0.95
CA PHE A 33 -10.70 -6.20 0.30
C PHE A 33 -10.22 -4.90 0.97
N PHE A 34 -9.58 -3.99 0.21
CA PHE A 34 -9.13 -2.71 0.74
C PHE A 34 -10.28 -1.73 1.02
N ALA A 35 -11.36 -1.78 0.25
CA ALA A 35 -12.58 -1.02 0.55
C ALA A 35 -13.16 -1.42 1.92
N GLY A 36 -13.19 -2.72 2.24
CA GLY A 36 -13.61 -3.21 3.55
C GLY A 36 -12.73 -2.70 4.69
N LEU A 37 -11.40 -2.79 4.55
CA LEU A 37 -10.46 -2.31 5.58
C LEU A 37 -10.51 -0.79 5.79
N THR A 38 -10.63 -0.02 4.70
CA THR A 38 -10.74 1.45 4.79
C THR A 38 -12.10 1.88 5.35
N SER A 39 -13.19 1.15 5.08
CA SER A 39 -14.47 1.37 5.75
C SER A 39 -14.40 1.07 7.25
N ALA A 40 -13.76 -0.03 7.64
CA ALA A 40 -13.57 -0.38 9.05
C ALA A 40 -12.79 0.71 9.80
N TYR A 41 -11.74 1.26 9.17
CA TYR A 41 -10.99 2.40 9.70
C TYR A 41 -11.86 3.62 9.98
N VAL A 42 -12.63 4.07 8.99
CA VAL A 42 -13.47 5.28 9.12
C VAL A 42 -14.52 5.11 10.21
N VAL A 43 -15.17 3.95 10.26
CA VAL A 43 -16.17 3.64 11.29
C VAL A 43 -15.54 3.59 12.68
N SER A 44 -14.40 2.90 12.84
CA SER A 44 -13.72 2.82 14.13
C SER A 44 -13.21 4.18 14.62
N ARG A 45 -12.72 5.03 13.72
CA ARG A 45 -12.32 6.40 14.07
C ARG A 45 -13.51 7.23 14.58
N GLY A 46 -14.65 7.13 13.92
CA GLY A 46 -15.85 7.91 14.29
C GLY A 46 -16.52 7.46 15.59
N SER A 47 -16.29 6.22 16.03
CA SER A 47 -16.83 5.69 17.29
C SER A 47 -15.83 5.66 18.44
N ALA A 48 -14.55 5.93 18.20
CA ALA A 48 -13.51 5.88 19.23
C ALA A 48 -13.59 7.13 20.11
N GLU A 49 -13.53 6.93 21.42
CA GLU A 49 -13.46 8.02 22.38
C GLU A 49 -12.09 8.71 22.30
N PHE A 50 -11.00 7.93 22.27
CA PHE A 50 -9.64 8.43 22.03
C PHE A 50 -9.08 8.00 20.69
N TRP A 51 -8.47 8.94 19.95
CA TRP A 51 -7.82 8.67 18.68
C TRP A 51 -6.45 9.34 18.58
N VAL A 52 -5.45 8.61 18.09
CA VAL A 52 -4.08 9.11 17.95
C VAL A 52 -3.83 9.53 16.51
N ASN A 53 -3.50 10.81 16.32
CA ASN A 53 -3.00 11.32 15.05
C ASN A 53 -1.48 11.34 15.09
N PHE A 54 -0.81 10.84 14.05
CA PHE A 54 0.65 10.85 13.94
C PHE A 54 1.08 11.26 12.53
N ASN A 55 2.17 12.02 12.47
CA ASN A 55 2.67 12.50 11.18
C ASN A 55 3.33 11.38 10.39
N LEU A 56 2.96 11.26 9.11
CA LEU A 56 3.54 10.25 8.23
C LEU A 56 5.01 10.61 7.90
N PRO A 57 5.95 9.68 8.13
CA PRO A 57 7.35 9.93 7.78
C PRO A 57 7.57 10.21 6.29
N THR A 58 8.52 11.09 6.00
CA THR A 58 8.89 11.48 4.62
C THR A 58 9.33 10.30 3.75
N ALA A 59 9.77 9.19 4.36
CA ALA A 59 10.10 7.95 3.66
C ALA A 59 8.94 7.42 2.80
N PHE A 60 7.69 7.53 3.25
CA PHE A 60 6.53 7.08 2.48
C PHE A 60 6.32 7.91 1.21
N TRP A 61 6.61 9.21 1.23
CA TRP A 61 6.58 10.07 0.05
C TRP A 61 7.67 9.70 -0.97
N PHE A 62 8.89 9.41 -0.51
CA PHE A 62 9.94 8.88 -1.39
C PHE A 62 9.51 7.55 -2.02
N SER A 63 8.93 6.64 -1.25
CA SER A 63 8.42 5.36 -1.79
C SER A 63 7.41 5.59 -2.93
N THR A 64 6.58 6.63 -2.84
CA THR A 64 5.62 7.01 -3.88
C THR A 64 6.31 7.41 -5.19
N VAL A 65 7.42 8.15 -5.10
CA VAL A 65 8.22 8.50 -6.29
C VAL A 65 8.77 7.23 -6.96
N PHE A 66 9.27 6.28 -6.17
CA PHE A 66 9.79 5.00 -6.69
C PHE A 66 8.70 4.16 -7.38
N ILE A 67 7.51 4.02 -6.77
CA ILE A 67 6.44 3.19 -7.36
C ILE A 67 5.83 3.85 -8.61
N VAL A 68 5.70 5.19 -8.62
CA VAL A 68 5.26 5.94 -9.81
C VAL A 68 6.30 5.83 -10.93
N GLY A 69 7.59 5.96 -10.61
CA GLY A 69 8.67 5.71 -11.57
C GLY A 69 8.59 4.30 -12.14
N GLY A 70 8.45 3.28 -11.28
CA GLY A 70 8.31 1.88 -11.69
C GLY A 70 7.09 1.62 -12.57
N SER A 71 5.97 2.31 -12.29
CA SER A 71 4.76 2.31 -13.09
C SER A 71 5.03 2.84 -14.51
N LEU A 72 5.71 3.98 -14.64
CA LEU A 72 6.07 4.53 -15.95
C LEU A 72 7.03 3.61 -16.73
N THR A 73 8.02 3.03 -16.06
CA THR A 73 9.01 2.15 -16.72
C THR A 73 8.41 0.83 -17.17
N VAL A 74 7.50 0.21 -16.40
CA VAL A 74 6.82 -1.03 -16.83
C VAL A 74 5.86 -0.76 -17.99
N HIS A 75 5.23 0.42 -18.02
CA HIS A 75 4.40 0.84 -19.15
C HIS A 75 5.23 0.97 -20.43
N ALA A 76 6.38 1.64 -20.33
CA ALA A 76 7.32 1.75 -21.44
C ALA A 76 7.84 0.39 -21.90
N ALA A 77 8.04 -0.56 -20.98
CA ALA A 77 8.44 -1.94 -21.32
C ALA A 77 7.35 -2.64 -22.15
N LEU A 78 6.07 -2.49 -21.76
CA LEU A 78 4.94 -3.01 -22.51
C LEU A 78 4.82 -2.39 -23.90
N MET A 79 4.99 -1.07 -24.02
CA MET A 79 5.02 -0.39 -25.33
C MET A 79 6.17 -0.90 -26.21
N SER A 80 7.35 -1.09 -25.63
CA SER A 80 8.54 -1.59 -26.32
C SER A 80 8.36 -3.03 -26.81
N ALA A 81 7.68 -3.88 -26.04
CA ALA A 81 7.35 -5.24 -26.42
C ALA A 81 6.39 -5.27 -27.63
N LYS A 82 5.38 -4.40 -27.63
CA LYS A 82 4.47 -4.24 -28.78
C LYS A 82 5.19 -3.74 -30.03
N ALA A 83 6.22 -2.90 -29.86
CA ALA A 83 7.08 -2.41 -30.93
C ALA A 83 8.18 -3.41 -31.36
N GLY A 84 8.25 -4.61 -30.77
CA GLY A 84 9.27 -5.62 -31.10
C GLY A 84 10.68 -5.34 -30.58
N LYS A 85 10.87 -4.32 -29.74
CA LYS A 85 12.19 -3.90 -29.22
C LYS A 85 12.60 -4.72 -27.99
N GLN A 86 12.90 -6.00 -28.18
CA GLN A 86 13.08 -6.94 -27.05
C GLN A 86 14.20 -6.57 -26.06
N ASN A 87 15.34 -6.06 -26.53
CA ASN A 87 16.44 -5.64 -25.65
C ASN A 87 16.04 -4.47 -24.74
N LEU A 88 15.19 -3.56 -25.24
CA LEU A 88 14.69 -2.44 -24.45
C LEU A 88 13.69 -2.91 -23.38
N VAL A 89 12.91 -3.96 -23.66
CA VAL A 89 12.00 -4.56 -22.67
C VAL A 89 12.76 -5.06 -21.45
N SER A 90 13.84 -5.83 -21.63
CA SER A 90 14.62 -6.35 -20.50
C SER A 90 15.30 -5.23 -19.71
N GLN A 91 15.84 -4.21 -20.39
CA GLN A 91 16.42 -3.03 -19.74
C GLN A 91 15.40 -2.28 -18.88
N LEU A 92 14.21 -2.00 -19.44
CA LEU A 92 13.15 -1.30 -18.70
C LEU A 92 12.59 -2.12 -17.54
N LEU A 93 12.51 -3.45 -17.67
CA LEU A 93 12.13 -4.32 -16.56
C LEU A 93 13.19 -4.39 -15.47
N MET A 94 14.49 -4.34 -15.80
CA MET A 94 15.56 -4.22 -14.78
C MET A 94 15.44 -2.91 -14.00
N VAL A 95 15.20 -1.79 -14.69
CA VAL A 95 14.96 -0.50 -14.03
C VAL A 95 13.71 -0.57 -13.15
N THR A 96 12.62 -1.15 -13.65
CA THR A 96 11.37 -1.32 -12.88
C THR A 96 11.60 -2.13 -11.61
N LEU A 97 12.36 -3.23 -11.70
CA LEU A 97 12.68 -4.07 -10.55
C LEU A 97 13.54 -3.32 -9.53
N ALA A 98 14.55 -2.57 -9.98
CA ALA A 98 15.38 -1.74 -9.10
C ALA A 98 14.53 -0.65 -8.40
N LEU A 99 13.59 -0.03 -9.11
CA LEU A 99 12.65 0.93 -8.53
C LEU A 99 11.70 0.27 -7.52
N GLY A 100 11.23 -0.96 -7.80
CA GLY A 100 10.44 -1.75 -6.87
C GLY A 100 11.19 -2.12 -5.58
N ILE A 101 12.48 -2.46 -5.68
CA ILE A 101 13.34 -2.68 -4.51
C ILE A 101 13.52 -1.37 -3.72
N GLY A 102 13.71 -0.25 -4.43
CA GLY A 102 13.75 1.08 -3.82
C GLY A 102 12.46 1.42 -3.07
N PHE A 103 11.30 1.17 -3.67
CA PHE A 103 9.99 1.27 -3.00
C PHE A 103 9.97 0.46 -1.70
N SER A 104 10.35 -0.82 -1.74
CA SER A 104 10.38 -1.68 -0.56
C SER A 104 11.31 -1.15 0.54
N TYR A 105 12.50 -0.69 0.18
CA TYR A 105 13.43 -0.09 1.13
C TYR A 105 12.81 1.10 1.87
N TYR A 106 12.16 2.02 1.15
CA TYR A 106 11.52 3.18 1.76
C TYR A 106 10.27 2.83 2.57
N GLN A 107 9.54 1.77 2.22
CA GLN A 107 8.46 1.23 3.05
C GLN A 107 8.99 0.76 4.42
N PHE A 108 10.02 -0.08 4.43
CA PHE A 108 10.64 -0.54 5.68
C PHE A 108 11.23 0.61 6.49
N LYS A 109 11.86 1.58 5.82
CA LYS A 109 12.36 2.80 6.49
C LYS A 109 11.22 3.59 7.14
N GLY A 110 10.08 3.76 6.46
CA GLY A 110 8.90 4.43 6.99
C GLY A 110 8.33 3.71 8.21
N TRP A 111 8.16 2.38 8.16
CA TRP A 111 7.72 1.62 9.33
C TRP A 111 8.72 1.66 10.48
N SER A 112 10.03 1.66 10.19
CA SER A 112 11.05 1.79 11.23
C SER A 112 11.01 3.16 11.90
N GLN A 113 10.71 4.23 11.16
CA GLN A 113 10.54 5.57 11.71
C GLN A 113 9.28 5.65 12.58
N LEU A 114 8.16 5.08 12.13
CA LEU A 114 6.94 4.98 12.94
C LEU A 114 7.15 4.16 14.22
N ALA A 115 7.84 3.02 14.13
CA ALA A 115 8.16 2.19 15.27
C ALA A 115 9.09 2.92 16.27
N ALA A 116 10.04 3.72 15.78
CA ALA A 116 10.86 4.57 16.63
C ALA A 116 10.04 5.66 17.36
N MET A 117 8.95 6.11 16.73
CA MET A 117 7.94 7.00 17.32
C MET A 117 6.94 6.25 18.23
N GLY A 118 7.18 4.98 18.56
CA GLY A 118 6.29 4.17 19.41
C GLY A 118 4.98 3.75 18.73
N ASN A 119 4.77 4.13 17.46
CA ASN A 119 3.65 3.64 16.67
C ASN A 119 4.02 2.26 16.12
N VAL A 120 3.50 1.22 16.76
CA VAL A 120 3.73 -0.18 16.38
C VAL A 120 2.39 -0.90 16.19
N LEU A 121 2.40 -2.05 15.51
CA LEU A 121 1.23 -2.95 15.38
C LEU A 121 0.79 -3.56 16.74
N SER A 122 1.49 -3.25 17.84
CA SER A 122 1.17 -3.77 19.17
C SER A 122 -0.25 -3.37 19.59
N PHE A 123 -0.88 -4.21 20.43
CA PHE A 123 -2.04 -3.83 21.24
C PHE A 123 -1.64 -2.85 22.36
N SER A 124 -0.65 -2.00 22.10
CA SER A 124 -0.18 -0.99 23.04
C SER A 124 -1.26 0.06 23.26
N ASN A 125 -1.40 0.44 24.52
CA ASN A 125 -2.39 1.43 24.93
C ASN A 125 -2.06 2.81 24.34
N VAL A 126 -3.07 3.68 24.26
CA VAL A 126 -2.97 5.04 23.69
C VAL A 126 -1.87 5.89 24.36
N LEU A 127 -1.42 5.52 25.56
CA LEU A 127 -0.40 6.22 26.34
C LEU A 127 1.07 5.94 25.93
N GLN A 128 1.35 5.04 24.99
CA GLN A 128 2.74 4.69 24.63
C GLN A 128 3.35 5.31 23.34
N PRO A 129 2.81 6.36 22.68
CA PRO A 129 3.53 6.98 21.57
C PRO A 129 4.82 7.63 22.08
N LYS A 130 5.94 7.34 21.42
CA LYS A 130 7.25 7.94 21.69
C LYS A 130 7.44 9.12 20.74
N GLY A 131 7.71 10.30 21.25
CA GLY A 131 7.86 11.50 20.43
C GLY A 131 7.41 12.75 21.16
N GLU A 132 7.47 13.88 20.47
CA GLU A 132 7.05 15.18 20.99
C GLU A 132 5.54 15.40 20.76
N TYR A 133 4.78 15.58 21.84
CA TYR A 133 3.35 15.88 21.75
C TYR A 133 3.12 17.22 21.05
N GLY A 134 2.21 17.27 20.08
CA GLY A 134 1.94 18.45 19.26
C GLY A 134 2.79 18.54 17.98
N THR A 135 3.93 17.84 17.93
CA THR A 135 4.81 17.79 16.74
C THR A 135 4.76 16.44 16.06
N ASP A 136 4.98 15.34 16.80
CA ASP A 136 5.03 13.99 16.24
C ASP A 136 3.66 13.29 16.30
N TYR A 137 2.91 13.55 17.38
CA TYR A 137 1.58 13.01 17.57
C TYR A 137 0.67 13.97 18.36
N THR A 138 -0.63 13.80 18.16
CA THR A 138 -1.67 14.42 18.99
C THR A 138 -2.71 13.35 19.35
N VAL A 139 -3.37 13.53 20.49
CA VAL A 139 -4.47 12.66 20.90
C VAL A 139 -5.75 13.47 20.92
N MET A 140 -6.77 12.95 20.27
CA MET A 140 -8.10 13.52 20.21
C MET A 140 -9.01 12.77 21.18
N ALA A 141 -9.84 13.49 21.93
CA ALA A 141 -10.98 12.93 22.64
C ALA A 141 -12.27 13.53 22.07
N ASN A 142 -13.21 12.70 21.61
CA ASN A 142 -14.49 13.17 21.03
C ASN A 142 -14.30 14.30 19.98
N ASN A 143 -13.31 14.15 19.09
CA ASN A 143 -12.90 15.12 18.06
C ASN A 143 -12.30 16.46 18.55
N SER A 144 -12.00 16.59 19.84
CA SER A 144 -11.25 17.74 20.39
C SER A 144 -9.83 17.33 20.78
N PRO A 145 -8.77 18.09 20.41
CA PRO A 145 -7.41 17.75 20.80
C PRO A 145 -7.24 17.87 22.31
N LEU A 146 -6.64 16.87 22.97
CA LEU A 146 -6.35 16.95 24.39
C LEU A 146 -5.24 17.98 24.69
N VAL A 147 -5.12 18.39 25.94
CA VAL A 147 -3.98 19.19 26.42
C VAL A 147 -3.12 18.30 27.30
N LYS A 148 -1.81 18.26 27.02
CA LYS A 148 -0.85 17.49 27.82
C LYS A 148 -0.12 18.40 28.81
N GLN A 149 -0.18 18.09 30.10
CA GLN A 149 0.59 18.75 31.16
C GLN A 149 1.47 17.70 31.86
N GLY A 150 2.79 17.77 31.67
CA GLY A 150 3.69 16.72 32.16
C GLY A 150 3.42 15.37 31.51
N GLU A 151 3.03 14.37 32.32
CA GLU A 151 2.65 13.02 31.85
C GLU A 151 1.13 12.83 31.70
N GLU A 152 0.33 13.83 32.09
CA GLU A 152 -1.12 13.73 32.16
C GLU A 152 -1.82 14.43 30.98
N TYR A 153 -2.95 13.87 30.56
CA TYR A 153 -3.79 14.35 29.46
C TYR A 153 -5.13 14.84 30.01
N PHE A 154 -5.55 16.01 29.55
CA PHE A 154 -6.76 16.70 30.01
C PHE A 154 -7.62 17.12 28.83
N SER A 155 -8.94 17.17 29.03
CA SER A 155 -9.84 17.80 28.06
C SER A 155 -9.54 19.30 27.95
N GLN A 156 -9.78 19.92 26.79
CA GLN A 156 -9.66 21.37 26.63
C GLN A 156 -10.59 22.15 27.56
N ASP A 157 -11.71 21.55 27.94
CA ASP A 157 -12.70 22.19 28.82
C ASP A 157 -12.24 22.22 30.29
N ASP A 158 -11.26 21.39 30.67
CA ASP A 158 -10.69 21.38 32.03
C ASP A 158 -9.54 22.38 32.14
N VAL A 159 -9.89 23.66 32.25
CA VAL A 159 -8.93 24.77 32.41
C VAL A 159 -8.11 24.65 33.70
N THR A 160 -8.60 23.89 34.68
CA THR A 160 -7.95 23.68 35.99
C THR A 160 -6.98 22.50 36.01
N PHE A 161 -6.96 21.67 34.95
CA PHE A 161 -6.17 20.44 34.89
C PHE A 161 -6.38 19.55 36.13
N SER A 162 -7.65 19.39 36.52
CA SER A 162 -8.04 18.69 37.77
C SER A 162 -8.48 17.25 37.53
N THR A 163 -8.84 16.91 36.29
CA THR A 163 -9.39 15.61 35.88
C THR A 163 -8.53 14.96 34.79
N PRO A 164 -7.48 14.21 35.17
CA PRO A 164 -6.62 13.53 34.19
C PRO A 164 -7.36 12.35 33.55
N LEU A 165 -7.24 12.21 32.23
CA LEU A 165 -7.88 11.15 31.42
C LEU A 165 -7.00 9.91 31.23
N ASN A 166 -5.84 9.86 31.89
CA ASN A 166 -4.85 8.81 31.70
C ASN A 166 -5.38 7.41 32.03
N SER A 167 -6.22 7.25 33.05
CA SER A 167 -6.84 5.94 33.37
C SER A 167 -7.66 5.41 32.19
N ASP A 168 -8.46 6.29 31.59
CA ASP A 168 -9.41 5.94 30.55
C ASP A 168 -8.66 5.67 29.23
N MET A 169 -7.61 6.45 28.98
CA MET A 169 -6.69 6.25 27.86
C MET A 169 -5.80 5.01 28.02
N ALA A 170 -5.50 4.59 29.25
CA ALA A 170 -4.68 3.41 29.53
C ALA A 170 -5.40 2.11 29.15
N GLU A 171 -6.73 2.10 29.15
CA GLU A 171 -7.52 0.92 28.78
C GLU A 171 -7.79 0.84 27.27
N GLN A 172 -7.61 1.94 26.54
CA GLN A 172 -7.86 2.00 25.10
C GLN A 172 -6.61 1.68 24.28
N VAL A 173 -6.82 0.92 23.20
CA VAL A 173 -5.78 0.51 22.26
C VAL A 173 -5.58 1.59 21.20
N ASN A 174 -4.35 1.80 20.73
CA ASN A 174 -4.08 2.71 19.61
C ASN A 174 -4.60 2.13 18.28
N GLY A 175 -5.90 2.30 18.01
CA GLY A 175 -6.54 1.83 16.78
C GLY A 175 -5.94 2.44 15.51
N ALA A 176 -5.51 3.70 15.54
CA ALA A 176 -4.92 4.38 14.40
C ALA A 176 -3.64 3.67 13.90
N SER A 177 -2.73 3.32 14.81
CA SER A 177 -1.51 2.58 14.49
C SER A 177 -1.84 1.19 13.93
N GLN A 178 -2.76 0.46 14.55
CA GLN A 178 -3.14 -0.89 14.10
C GLN A 178 -3.67 -0.90 12.66
N TYR A 179 -4.61 -0.02 12.36
CA TYR A 179 -5.15 0.09 11.01
C TYR A 179 -4.10 0.55 10.00
N PHE A 180 -3.22 1.48 10.37
CA PHE A 180 -2.11 1.89 9.51
C PHE A 180 -1.25 0.69 9.12
N TYR A 181 -0.82 -0.12 10.09
CA TYR A 181 0.04 -1.28 9.83
C TYR A 181 -0.70 -2.40 9.08
N ILE A 182 -1.99 -2.63 9.34
CA ILE A 182 -2.77 -3.63 8.60
C ILE A 182 -2.95 -3.20 7.14
N LEU A 183 -3.30 -1.93 6.88
CA LEU A 183 -3.49 -1.41 5.52
C LEU A 183 -2.17 -1.41 4.74
N THR A 184 -1.12 -0.80 5.29
CA THR A 184 0.18 -0.69 4.62
C THR A 184 0.92 -2.03 4.53
N GLY A 185 0.86 -2.84 5.58
CA GLY A 185 1.47 -4.18 5.60
C GLY A 185 0.78 -5.14 4.63
N THR A 186 -0.55 -5.13 4.57
CA THR A 186 -1.28 -5.94 3.59
C THR A 186 -1.01 -5.47 2.16
N HIS A 187 -0.92 -4.15 1.93
CA HIS A 187 -0.53 -3.61 0.63
C HIS A 187 0.84 -4.12 0.22
N PHE A 188 1.81 -4.08 1.13
CA PHE A 188 3.14 -4.57 0.87
C PHE A 188 3.20 -6.07 0.60
N ALA A 189 2.37 -6.88 1.28
CA ALA A 189 2.24 -8.30 0.97
C ALA A 189 1.82 -8.52 -0.50
N HIS A 190 0.88 -7.71 -1.01
CA HIS A 190 0.52 -7.74 -2.43
C HIS A 190 1.65 -7.22 -3.34
N ALA A 191 2.36 -6.16 -2.91
CA ALA A 191 3.53 -5.65 -3.62
C ALA A 191 4.66 -6.69 -3.74
N ALA A 192 4.84 -7.56 -2.74
CA ALA A 192 5.80 -8.66 -2.79
C ALA A 192 5.47 -9.66 -3.91
N PHE A 193 4.18 -10.01 -4.10
CA PHE A 193 3.75 -10.80 -5.27
C PHE A 193 4.00 -10.05 -6.58
N GLY A 194 3.83 -8.72 -6.58
CA GLY A 194 4.19 -7.86 -7.70
C GLY A 194 5.68 -7.93 -8.05
N LEU A 195 6.57 -7.90 -7.05
CA LEU A 195 8.02 -8.02 -7.24
C LEU A 195 8.41 -9.39 -7.80
N ILE A 196 7.80 -10.47 -7.30
CA ILE A 196 7.98 -11.82 -7.86
C ILE A 196 7.54 -11.84 -9.33
N SER A 197 6.39 -11.24 -9.65
CA SER A 197 5.91 -11.10 -11.03
C SER A 197 6.91 -10.34 -11.91
N LEU A 198 7.49 -9.24 -11.42
CA LEU A 198 8.53 -8.48 -12.13
C LEU A 198 9.78 -9.32 -12.42
N VAL A 199 10.25 -10.12 -11.45
CA VAL A 199 11.39 -11.03 -11.66
C VAL A 199 11.06 -12.06 -12.73
N VAL A 200 9.88 -12.67 -12.68
CA VAL A 200 9.43 -13.65 -13.66
C VAL A 200 9.32 -13.02 -15.05
N MET A 201 8.79 -11.80 -15.16
CA MET A 201 8.75 -11.05 -16.42
C MET A 201 10.15 -10.70 -16.93
N LEU A 202 11.06 -10.32 -16.04
CA LEU A 202 12.45 -10.03 -16.42
C LEU A 202 13.14 -11.29 -16.98
N ILE A 203 13.00 -12.44 -16.33
CA ILE A 203 13.55 -13.72 -16.82
C ILE A 203 12.97 -14.04 -18.20
N MET A 204 11.66 -13.91 -18.38
CA MET A 204 11.01 -14.12 -19.69
C MET A 204 11.51 -13.14 -20.77
N ALA A 205 11.77 -11.88 -20.40
CA ALA A 205 12.32 -10.88 -21.31
C ALA A 205 13.78 -11.19 -21.71
N LEU A 206 14.61 -11.64 -20.76
CA LEU A 206 15.98 -12.07 -21.02
C LEU A 206 16.04 -13.31 -21.93
N GLN A 207 15.05 -14.20 -21.80
CA GLN A 207 14.84 -15.34 -22.71
C GLN A 207 14.18 -14.95 -24.05
N LYS A 208 13.98 -13.66 -24.34
CA LYS A 208 13.42 -13.18 -25.62
C LYS A 208 12.01 -13.71 -25.93
N ARG A 209 11.25 -14.08 -24.90
CA ARG A 209 9.90 -14.68 -25.05
C ARG A 209 8.80 -13.67 -25.41
N TYR A 210 9.03 -12.38 -25.18
CA TYR A 210 8.06 -11.35 -25.49
C TYR A 210 8.14 -10.90 -26.95
N THR A 211 7.14 -11.27 -27.73
CA THR A 211 6.97 -10.84 -29.11
C THR A 211 5.74 -9.93 -29.24
N PRO A 212 5.60 -9.16 -30.33
CA PRO A 212 4.38 -8.38 -30.56
C PRO A 212 3.09 -9.23 -30.49
N GLN A 213 3.18 -10.51 -30.87
CA GLN A 213 2.07 -11.46 -30.84
C GLN A 213 1.89 -12.13 -29.46
N ASN A 214 2.96 -12.27 -28.67
CA ASN A 214 2.94 -12.94 -27.36
C ASN A 214 3.51 -12.04 -26.25
N HIS A 215 2.69 -11.12 -25.76
CA HIS A 215 3.02 -10.21 -24.66
C HIS A 215 1.94 -10.15 -23.57
N VAL A 216 0.99 -11.09 -23.56
CA VAL A 216 -0.15 -11.10 -22.63
C VAL A 216 0.30 -11.19 -21.17
N GLY A 217 1.34 -11.97 -20.89
CA GLY A 217 1.91 -12.06 -19.54
C GLY A 217 2.52 -10.75 -19.06
N LEU A 218 3.22 -10.03 -19.94
CA LEU A 218 3.75 -8.69 -19.65
C LEU A 218 2.63 -7.68 -19.44
N TRP A 219 1.58 -7.74 -20.24
CA TRP A 219 0.39 -6.90 -20.06
C TRP A 219 -0.27 -7.14 -18.71
N ALA A 220 -0.48 -8.41 -18.32
CA ALA A 220 -1.12 -8.76 -17.05
C ALA A 220 -0.29 -8.29 -15.85
N GLY A 221 1.03 -8.53 -15.87
CA GLY A 221 1.94 -8.07 -14.83
C GLY A 221 2.03 -6.54 -14.76
N ALA A 222 2.04 -5.85 -15.91
CA ALA A 222 2.02 -4.38 -15.94
C ALA A 222 0.72 -3.82 -15.35
N VAL A 223 -0.44 -4.37 -15.71
CA VAL A 223 -1.74 -3.97 -15.13
C VAL A 223 -1.75 -4.17 -13.62
N TYR A 224 -1.26 -5.31 -13.15
CA TYR A 224 -1.17 -5.59 -11.70
C TYR A 224 -0.24 -4.61 -10.98
N TRP A 225 0.95 -4.33 -11.53
CA TRP A 225 1.90 -3.37 -10.97
C TRP A 225 1.36 -1.94 -10.94
N HIS A 226 0.70 -1.50 -12.02
CA HIS A 226 0.01 -0.22 -12.08
C HIS A 226 -1.08 -0.10 -11.02
N PHE A 227 -1.90 -1.15 -10.87
CA PHE A 227 -2.95 -1.20 -9.86
C PHE A 227 -2.37 -1.07 -8.45
N LEU A 228 -1.30 -1.82 -8.12
CA LEU A 228 -0.65 -1.73 -6.82
C LEU A 228 -0.08 -0.33 -6.54
N GLY A 229 0.50 0.32 -7.56
CA GLY A 229 0.97 1.70 -7.46
C GLY A 229 -0.17 2.69 -7.22
N GLY A 230 -1.27 2.57 -7.97
CA GLY A 230 -2.46 3.40 -7.78
C GLY A 230 -3.10 3.19 -6.39
N LEU A 231 -3.19 1.94 -5.95
CA LEU A 231 -3.67 1.59 -4.61
C LEU A 231 -2.77 2.19 -3.52
N TRP A 232 -1.44 2.17 -3.68
CA TRP A 232 -0.52 2.81 -2.74
C TRP A 232 -0.76 4.32 -2.63
N VAL A 233 -0.86 5.01 -3.78
CA VAL A 233 -1.13 6.46 -3.80
C VAL A 233 -2.45 6.76 -3.11
N TYR A 234 -3.50 5.99 -3.39
CA TYR A 234 -4.77 6.10 -2.69
C TYR A 234 -4.61 5.93 -1.18
N LEU A 235 -3.96 4.85 -0.72
CA LEU A 235 -3.77 4.58 0.70
C LEU A 235 -2.95 5.67 1.39
N LEU A 236 -1.90 6.19 0.75
CA LEU A 236 -1.08 7.27 1.31
C LEU A 236 -1.90 8.55 1.50
N LEU A 237 -2.69 8.94 0.49
CA LEU A 237 -3.54 10.14 0.60
C LEU A 237 -4.65 9.93 1.63
N PHE A 238 -5.26 8.75 1.65
CA PHE A 238 -6.26 8.37 2.65
C PHE A 238 -5.68 8.48 4.07
N LEU A 239 -4.53 7.88 4.33
CA LEU A 239 -3.86 7.93 5.63
C LEU A 239 -3.31 9.33 5.96
N GLN A 240 -3.00 10.17 4.97
CA GLN A 240 -2.54 11.53 5.23
C GLN A 240 -3.70 12.45 5.65
N PHE A 241 -4.84 12.37 4.97
CA PHE A 241 -5.93 13.32 5.12
C PHE A 241 -7.09 12.84 5.99
N VAL A 242 -7.26 11.52 6.14
CA VAL A 242 -8.37 10.90 6.88
C VAL A 242 -7.88 10.33 8.21
N HIS A 243 -6.60 10.49 8.57
CA HIS A 243 -6.13 10.12 9.90
C HIS A 243 -6.60 11.04 11.00
#